data_AF-A0A1T1IEY7-F1
#
_entry.id   AF-A0A1T1IEY7-F1
#
_cell.length_a   1.000
_cell.length_b   1.000
_cell.length_c   1.000
_cell.angle_alpha   90.00
_cell.angle_beta   90.00
_cell.angle_gamma   90.00
#
_symmetry.space_group_name_H-M   'P 1'
#
loop_
_entity.id
_entity.type
_entity.pdbx_description
1 polymer ?
#
loop_
_entity_poly.entity_id
_entity_poly.type
_entity_poly.pdbx_seq_one_letter_code
_entity_poly.pdbx_strand_id
1 'polypeptide(L)' 'MTKHDIYDEHEGFQLWNYMECEKDEEGRETWRINVEVKRGGEVVVPVVAGDRTYVDRGLAQVAGRELGAKLVAGRA' A
#
# COMPACT_ATOMS: atom_id res chain seq x y z
N MET A 1 -16.97 -3.91 2.51
CA MET A 1 -15.51 -3.65 2.48
C MET A 1 -14.94 -4.29 1.22
N THR A 2 -14.26 -3.51 0.39
CA THR A 2 -13.62 -3.98 -0.84
C THR A 2 -12.11 -4.03 -0.62
N LYS A 3 -11.45 -5.12 -1.05
CA LYS A 3 -9.99 -5.27 -0.94
C LYS A 3 -9.35 -5.23 -2.33
N HIS A 4 -8.23 -4.55 -2.44
CA HIS A 4 -7.44 -4.45 -3.66
C HIS A 4 -5.96 -4.58 -3.32
N ASP A 5 -5.34 -5.65 -3.79
CA ASP A 5 -3.92 -5.88 -3.55
C ASP A 5 -3.17 -5.56 -4.84
N ILE A 6 -2.27 -4.59 -4.77
CA ILE A 6 -1.51 -4.11 -5.92
C ILE A 6 -0.04 -4.42 -5.70
N TYR A 7 0.59 -4.96 -6.74
CA TYR A 7 2.01 -5.27 -6.80
C TYR A 7 2.73 -4.23 -7.65
N ASP A 8 3.89 -3.76 -7.18
CA ASP A 8 4.83 -2.96 -7.97
C ASP A 8 6.27 -3.47 -7.75
N GLU A 9 7.13 -3.27 -8.74
CA GLU A 9 8.56 -3.55 -8.64
C GLU A 9 9.35 -2.26 -8.46
N HIS A 10 10.22 -2.21 -7.46
CA HIS A 10 11.04 -1.05 -7.16
C HIS A 10 12.44 -1.50 -6.73
N GLU A 11 13.45 -1.20 -7.55
CA GLU A 11 14.86 -1.47 -7.24
C GLU A 11 15.17 -2.95 -6.89
N GLY A 12 14.45 -3.88 -7.51
CA GLY A 12 14.57 -5.32 -7.25
C GLY A 12 13.83 -5.79 -5.98
N PHE A 13 13.08 -4.90 -5.33
CA PHE A 13 12.10 -5.22 -4.31
C PHE A 13 10.69 -5.30 -4.90
N GLN A 14 9.88 -6.10 -4.24
CA GLN A 14 8.48 -6.34 -4.52
C GLN A 14 7.66 -5.56 -3.50
N LEU A 15 6.96 -4.52 -3.96
CA LEU A 15 6.11 -3.68 -3.11
C LEU A 15 4.68 -4.19 -3.22
N TRP A 16 4.17 -4.77 -2.14
CA TRP A 16 2.77 -5.18 -2.02
C TRP A 16 2.00 -4.09 -1.28
N ASN A 17 1.04 -3.46 -1.97
CA ASN A 17 0.11 -2.50 -1.39
C ASN A 17 -1.26 -3.15 -1.21
N TYR A 18 -1.59 -3.51 0.03
CA TYR A 18 -2.87 -4.05 0.44
C TYR A 18 -3.83 -2.91 0.75
N MET A 19 -4.79 -2.68 -0.14
CA MET A 19 -5.71 -1.57 -0.05
C MET A 19 -7.09 -2.05 0.40
N GLU A 20 -7.69 -1.33 1.33
CA GLU A 20 -9.03 -1.61 1.84
C GLU A 20 -9.91 -0.39 1.66
N CYS A 21 -11.10 -0.59 1.07
CA CYS A 21 -12.10 0.45 0.88
C CYS A 21 -13.33 0.15 1.74
N GLU A 22 -13.75 1.18 2.48
CA GLU A 22 -15.06 1.24 3.12
C GLU A 22 -15.92 2.27 2.38
N LYS A 23 -17.23 2.01 2.34
CA LYS A 23 -18.23 2.96 1.85
C LYS A 23 -19.16 3.31 2.99
N ASP A 24 -19.45 4.58 3.16
CA ASP A 24 -20.50 5.01 4.09
C ASP A 24 -21.90 4.88 3.45
N GLU A 25 -22.93 5.27 4.20
CA GLU A 25 -24.33 5.21 3.75
C GLU A 25 -24.62 6.14 2.55
N GLU A 26 -23.81 7.18 2.35
CA GLU A 26 -23.89 8.09 1.21
C GLU A 26 -23.08 7.56 -0.01
N GLY A 27 -22.38 6.43 0.15
CA GLY A 27 -21.56 5.81 -0.87
C GLY A 27 -20.16 6.41 -1.01
N ARG A 28 -19.73 7.29 -0.09
CA ARG A 28 -18.40 7.90 -0.09
C ARG A 28 -17.36 6.85 0.27
N GLU A 29 -16.30 6.79 -0.52
CA GLU A 29 -15.22 5.84 -0.34
C GLU A 29 -14.16 6.37 0.63
N THR A 30 -13.70 5.50 1.52
CA THR A 30 -12.52 5.72 2.35
C THR A 30 -11.56 4.56 2.14
N TRP A 31 -10.41 4.88 1.57
CA TRP A 31 -9.34 3.95 1.25
C TRP A 31 -8.25 3.97 2.31
N ARG A 32 -7.82 2.80 2.76
CA ARG A 32 -6.67 2.57 3.62
C ARG A 32 -5.65 1.73 2.87
N ILE A 33 -4.38 1.87 3.24
CA ILE A 33 -3.27 1.15 2.63
C ILE A 33 -2.45 0.46 3.71
N ASN A 34 -1.91 -0.71 3.37
CA ASN A 34 -0.88 -1.37 4.14
C ASN A 34 0.18 -1.90 3.17
N VAL A 35 1.46 -1.69 3.47
CA VAL A 35 2.55 -2.02 2.55
C VAL A 35 3.45 -3.11 3.13
N GLU A 36 3.69 -4.16 2.37
CA GLU A 36 4.69 -5.20 2.65
C GLU A 36 5.77 -5.16 1.57
N VAL A 37 7.03 -5.30 1.97
CA VAL A 37 8.15 -5.33 1.02
C VAL A 37 8.78 -6.71 1.03
N LYS A 38 8.95 -7.28 -0.17
CA LYS A 38 9.66 -8.56 -0.36
C LYS A 38 10.87 -8.39 -1.26
N ARG A 39 11.79 -9.34 -1.20
CA ARG A 39 12.88 -9.51 -2.15
C ARG A 39 13.01 -10.98 -2.48
N GLY A 40 12.87 -11.34 -3.77
CA GLY A 40 12.91 -12.75 -4.18
C GLY A 40 11.84 -13.62 -3.51
N GLY A 41 10.68 -13.06 -3.17
CA GLY A 41 9.60 -13.75 -2.45
C GLY A 41 9.71 -13.75 -0.92
N GLU A 42 10.86 -13.39 -0.36
CA GLU A 42 11.04 -13.29 1.10
C GLU A 42 10.60 -11.94 1.64
N VAL A 43 9.83 -11.93 2.74
CA VAL A 43 9.40 -10.71 3.42
C VAL A 43 10.61 -10.04 4.06
N VAL A 44 10.97 -8.85 3.57
CA VAL A 44 12.04 -8.04 4.14
C VAL A 44 11.46 -7.01 5.09
N VAL A 45 10.37 -6.31 4.71
CA VAL A 45 9.63 -5.40 5.59
C VAL A 45 8.24 -6.01 5.81
N PRO A 46 7.87 -6.37 7.05
CA PRO A 46 6.51 -6.85 7.32
C PRO A 46 5.49 -5.75 7.03
N VAL A 47 4.22 -6.12 6.98
CA VAL A 47 3.12 -5.18 6.73
C VAL A 47 3.22 -3.93 7.62
N VAL A 48 3.34 -2.76 6.98
CA VAL A 48 3.30 -1.43 7.60
C VAL A 48 2.01 -0.74 7.20
N ALA A 49 1.19 -0.37 8.18
CA ALA A 49 -0.01 0.42 7.93
C ALA A 49 0.34 1.83 7.48
N GLY A 50 -0.40 2.34 6.49
CA GLY A 50 -0.39 3.76 6.16
C GLY A 50 -0.93 4.58 7.32
N ASP A 51 -0.43 5.81 7.45
CA ASP A 51 -0.78 6.76 8.50
C ASP A 51 -2.06 7.56 8.20
N ARG A 52 -2.56 7.47 6.96
CA ARG A 52 -3.67 8.29 6.45
C ARG A 52 -4.67 7.44 5.68
N THR A 53 -5.88 7.98 5.59
CA THR A 53 -6.93 7.49 4.69
C THR A 53 -7.06 8.40 3.46
N TYR A 54 -7.63 7.88 2.38
CA TYR A 54 -7.76 8.57 1.10
C TYR A 54 -9.19 8.47 0.59
N VAL A 55 -9.68 9.54 -0.04
CA VAL A 55 -11.02 9.59 -0.63
C VAL A 55 -11.06 9.07 -2.08
N ASP A 56 -9.89 8.75 -2.64
CA ASP A 56 -9.73 8.29 -4.01
C ASP A 56 -8.78 7.09 -4.06
N ARG A 57 -9.13 6.10 -4.89
CA ARG A 57 -8.35 4.88 -5.06
C ARG A 57 -6.97 5.15 -5.66
N GLY A 58 -6.89 6.03 -6.66
CA GLY A 58 -5.63 6.37 -7.33
C GLY A 58 -4.64 7.03 -6.37
N LEU A 59 -5.12 7.96 -5.54
CA LEU A 59 -4.32 8.57 -4.48
C LEU A 59 -3.80 7.55 -3.47
N ALA A 60 -4.65 6.62 -3.03
CA ALA A 60 -4.24 5.54 -2.13
C ALA A 60 -3.18 4.64 -2.78
N GLN A 61 -3.32 4.32 -4.07
CA GLN A 61 -2.34 3.52 -4.80
C GLN A 61 -0.98 4.22 -4.87
N VAL A 62 -0.95 5.51 -5.23
CA VAL A 62 0.29 6.31 -5.27
C VAL A 62 0.93 6.37 -3.89
N ALA A 63 0.15 6.62 -2.85
CA ALA A 63 0.65 6.68 -1.48
C ALA A 63 1.27 5.36 -1.02
N GLY A 64 0.69 4.20 -1.37
CA GLY A 64 1.28 2.91 -1.06
C GLY A 64 2.60 2.66 -1.78
N ARG A 65 2.71 3.09 -3.04
CA ARG A 65 3.99 3.06 -3.78
C ARG A 65 5.05 3.94 -3.13
N GLU A 66 4.70 5.17 -2.75
CA GLU A 66 5.62 6.10 -2.09
C GLU A 66 6.05 5.58 -0.72
N LEU A 67 5.13 5.02 0.07
CA LEU A 67 5.45 4.39 1.34
C LEU A 67 6.41 3.20 1.14
N GLY A 68 6.13 2.34 0.17
CA GLY A 68 7.02 1.21 -0.17
C GLY A 68 8.42 1.65 -0.56
N ALA A 69 8.55 2.68 -1.41
CA ALA A 69 9.84 3.24 -1.79
C ALA A 69 10.60 3.83 -0.59
N LYS A 70 9.91 4.54 0.33
CA LYS A 70 10.52 5.05 1.56
C LYS A 70 11.01 3.93 2.47
N LEU A 71 10.26 2.83 2.59
CA LEU A 71 10.65 1.67 3.38
C LEU A 71 11.88 0.97 2.79
N VAL A 72 11.99 0.89 1.46
CA VAL A 72 13.20 0.39 0.78
C VAL A 72 14.39 1.31 1.02
N ALA A 73 14.22 2.62 0.83
CA ALA A 73 15.30 3.60 1.00
C ALA A 73 15.82 3.66 2.45
N GLY A 74 14.96 3.48 3.45
CA GLY A 74 15.37 3.41 4.86
C GLY A 74 16.11 2.12 5.25
N ARG A 75 16.28 1.18 4.31
CA ARG A 75 16.96 -0.10 4.49
C ARG A 75 18.23 -0.28 3.63
N ALA A 76 18.46 0.60 2.66
CA ALA A 76 19.69 0.65 1.87
C ALA A 76 20.79 1.40 2.65
#